data_AF-A0A1C4ZSU9-F1
#
_entry.id   AF-A0A1C4ZSU9-F1
#
_cell.length_a   1.000
_cell.length_b   1.000
_cell.length_c   1.000
_cell.angle_alpha   90.00
_cell.angle_beta   90.00
_cell.angle_gamma   90.00
#
_symmetry.space_group_name_H-M   'P 1'
#
loop_
_entity.id
_entity.type
_entity.pdbx_description
1 polymer ?
#
loop_
_entity_poly.entity_id
_entity_poly.type
_entity_poly.pdbx_seq_one_letter_code
_entity_poly.pdbx_strand_id
1 'polypeptide(L)' 'MQEFLVVVNDEEQYSIWAADSAPPAGWQPTGHRGTEQECLDHIEQVWTDIRPRSAR' A
#
# COMPACT_ATOMS: atom_id res chain seq x y z
N MET A 1 -15.95 3.93 11.50
CA MET A 1 -14.76 4.41 10.78
C MET A 1 -14.31 3.26 9.91
N GLN A 2 -14.14 3.48 8.61
CA GLN A 2 -13.53 2.46 7.75
C GLN A 2 -12.01 2.58 7.91
N GLU A 3 -11.37 1.46 8.25
CA GLU A 3 -9.92 1.35 8.33
C GLU A 3 -9.41 0.78 7.01
N PHE A 4 -8.30 1.32 6.55
CA PHE A 4 -7.56 0.84 5.39
C PHE A 4 -6.20 0.34 5.85
N LEU A 5 -5.64 -0.58 5.08
CA LEU A 5 -4.26 -1.02 5.21
C LEU A 5 -3.51 -0.68 3.93
N VAL A 6 -2.23 -0.41 4.09
CA VAL A 6 -1.32 -0.32 2.94
C VAL A 6 -0.93 -1.73 2.54
N VAL A 7 -1.07 -2.03 1.26
CA VAL A 7 -0.68 -3.29 0.64
C VAL A 7 0.41 -3.01 -0.39
N VAL A 8 1.31 -3.98 -0.54
CA VAL A 8 2.39 -3.96 -1.52
C VAL A 8 2.34 -5.23 -2.36
N ASN A 9 2.61 -5.13 -3.65
CA ASN A 9 2.74 -6.29 -4.53
C ASN A 9 4.22 -6.66 -4.77
N ASP A 10 4.44 -7.75 -5.52
CA ASP A 10 5.79 -8.21 -5.89
C ASP A 10 6.57 -7.19 -6.73
N GLU A 11 5.87 -6.30 -7.42
CA GLU A 11 6.45 -5.21 -8.23
C GLU A 11 6.75 -3.93 -7.40
N GLU A 12 6.71 -4.00 -6.07
CA GLU A 12 6.90 -2.87 -5.14
C GLU A 12 5.90 -1.72 -5.34
N GLN A 13 4.73 -2.02 -5.91
CA GLN A 13 3.65 -1.06 -6.03
C GLN A 13 2.82 -1.04 -4.74
N TYR A 14 2.60 0.16 -4.22
CA TYR A 14 1.81 0.37 -3.03
C TYR A 14 0.38 0.75 -3.39
N SER A 15 -0.58 0.23 -2.64
CA SER A 15 -1.98 0.60 -2.75
C SER A 15 -2.66 0.51 -1.38
N ILE A 16 -3.88 1.01 -1.27
CA ILE A 16 -4.69 0.89 -0.06
C ILE A 16 -5.77 -0.17 -0.25
N TRP A 17 -6.05 -0.94 0.79
CA TRP A 17 -7.09 -1.95 0.80
C TRP A 17 -7.93 -1.85 2.08
N ALA A 18 -9.20 -2.24 2.01
CA ALA A 18 -10.08 -2.21 3.18
C ALA A 18 -9.60 -3.23 4.24
N ALA A 19 -9.45 -2.80 5.49
CA ALA A 19 -8.99 -3.66 6.59
C ALA A 19 -9.93 -4.79 6.96
N ASP A 20 -11.19 -4.65 6.56
CA ASP A 20 -12.23 -5.68 6.73
C ASP A 20 -12.17 -6.77 5.65
N SER A 21 -11.34 -6.61 4.61
CA SER A 21 -11.22 -7.56 3.51
C SER A 21 -9.81 -8.06 3.30
N ALA A 22 -9.68 -9.35 2.96
CA ALA A 22 -8.40 -9.91 2.57
C ALA A 22 -7.98 -9.34 1.20
N PRO A 23 -6.72 -8.95 1.01
CA PRO A 23 -6.22 -8.51 -0.28
C PRO A 23 -6.14 -9.68 -1.27
N PRO A 24 -6.20 -9.41 -2.58
CA PRO A 24 -6.08 -10.44 -3.61
C PRO A 24 -4.69 -11.09 -3.61
N ALA A 25 -4.60 -12.29 -4.22
CA ALA A 25 -3.33 -13.00 -4.33
C ALA A 25 -2.26 -12.14 -5.03
N GLY A 26 -1.05 -12.12 -4.46
CA GLY A 26 0.06 -11.28 -4.92
C GLY A 26 0.16 -9.92 -4.24
N TRP A 27 -0.84 -9.54 -3.42
CA TRP A 27 -0.79 -8.35 -2.57
C TRP A 27 -0.61 -8.75 -1.12
N GLN A 28 0.30 -8.07 -0.44
CA GLN A 28 0.66 -8.34 0.95
C GLN A 28 0.50 -7.08 1.80
N PRO A 29 -0.13 -7.17 2.98
CA PRO A 29 -0.20 -6.03 3.90
C PRO A 29 1.21 -5.63 4.36
N THR A 30 1.52 -4.33 4.31
CA THR A 30 2.81 -3.80 4.81
C THR A 30 2.85 -3.71 6.33
N GLY A 31 1.69 -3.84 6.98
CA GLY A 31 1.51 -3.64 8.42
C GLY A 31 1.07 -2.23 8.81
N HIS A 32 1.03 -1.29 7.86
CA HIS A 32 0.47 0.04 8.08
C HIS A 32 -1.05 0.00 7.92
N ARG A 33 -1.79 0.56 8.89
CA ARG A 33 -3.25 0.66 8.89
C ARG A 33 -3.71 1.98 9.50
N GLY A 34 -4.78 2.55 8.97
CA GLY A 34 -5.31 3.82 9.45
C GLY A 34 -6.49 4.30 8.61
N THR A 35 -6.70 5.60 8.61
CA THR A 35 -7.66 6.21 7.68
C THR A 35 -7.15 6.15 6.24
N GLU A 36 -8.02 6.35 5.26
CA GLU A 36 -7.64 6.46 3.85
C GLU A 36 -6.50 7.48 3.68
N GLN A 37 -6.62 8.63 4.34
CA GLN A 37 -5.66 9.72 4.24
C GLN A 37 -4.31 9.40 4.90
N GLU A 38 -4.29 8.73 6.06
CA GLU A 38 -3.03 8.28 6.68
C GLU A 38 -2.33 7.22 5.82
N CYS A 39 -3.08 6.29 5.24
CA CYS A 39 -2.51 5.29 4.36
C CYS A 39 -1.94 5.91 3.08
N LEU A 40 -2.65 6.87 2.48
CA LEU A 40 -2.17 7.60 1.30
C LEU A 40 -0.91 8.41 1.62
N ASP A 41 -0.89 9.16 2.73
CA ASP A 41 0.29 9.93 3.15
C ASP A 41 1.50 9.00 3.41
N HIS A 42 1.27 7.84 4.03
CA HIS A 42 2.33 6.83 4.18
C HIS A 42 2.87 6.36 2.82
N ILE A 43 1.98 6.06 1.87
CA ILE A 43 2.37 5.66 0.51
C ILE A 43 3.18 6.77 -0.17
N GLU A 44 2.76 8.03 -0.09
CA GLU A 44 3.49 9.17 -0.66
C GLU A 44 4.88 9.34 -0.04
N GLN A 45 5.03 9.07 1.26
CA GLN A 45 6.32 9.13 1.95
C GLN A 45 7.25 7.96 1.55
N VAL A 46 6.74 6.72 1.53
CA VAL A 46 7.57 5.52 1.26
C VAL A 46 7.81 5.30 -0.23
N TRP A 47 6.87 5.69 -1.09
CA TRP A 47 6.97 5.55 -2.54
C TRP A 47 7.60 6.81 -3.17
N THR A 48 8.74 7.24 -2.62
CA THR A 48 9.42 8.48 -2.99
C THR A 48 10.22 8.38 -4.30
N ASP A 49 10.55 7.17 -4.76
CA ASP A 49 11.17 6.93 -6.07
C ASP A 49 10.18 6.14 -6.95
N ILE A 50 9.34 6.87 -7.69
CA ILE A 50 8.28 6.33 -8.57
C ILE A 50 8.87 5.62 -9.81
N ARG A 51 10.20 5.48 -9.93
CA ARG A 51 10.78 4.70 -11.01
C ARG A 51 10.52 3.22 -10.76
N PRO A 52 9.86 2.50 -11.69
CA PRO A 52 9.68 1.07 -11.55
C PRO A 52 11.06 0.42 -11.41
N ARG A 53 11.17 -0.60 -10.56
CA ARG A 53 12.42 -1.34 -10.29
C ARG A 53 13.10 -1.86 -11.57
N SER A 54 12.33 -2.05 -12.64
CA SER A 54 12.78 -2.42 -14.00
C SER A 54 13.49 -1.31 -14.79
N ALA A 55 13.53 -0.07 -14.27
CA ALA A 55 14.19 1.09 -14.90
C ALA A 55 15.48 1.53 -14.18
N ARG A 56 16.01 0.70 -13.26
CA ARG A 56 17.28 0.95 -12.58
C ARG A 56 18.47 0.36 -13.33
#